data_AF-A0AAZ3RHH1-F1
#
_entry.id   AF-A0AAZ3RHH1-F1
#
_cell.length_a   1.000
_cell.length_b   1.000
_cell.length_c   1.000
_cell.angle_alpha   90.00
_cell.angle_beta   90.00
_cell.angle_gamma   90.00
#
_symmetry.space_group_name_H-M   'P 1'
#
loop_
_entity.id
_entity.type
_entity.pdbx_description
1 polymer ?
#
loop_
_entity_poly.entity_id
_entity_poly.type
_entity_poly.pdbx_seq_one_letter_code
_entity_poly.pdbx_strand_id
1 'polypeptide(L)'
;KQVLYQHNLKDHSARKKPLLQNRHNKARLRFTTAHGDKDHTFWRNVLWSDETKIELFGHNDHYYLWRKKGEVCKLKNTIPTVRHRGDSIMLWGCFAAGGTGALHKIHGIMREENYVAILKQHLKTSVRKLKLGRKWVFQMDNDPKHTSKVVAKMA
;
A
#
# COMPACT_ATOMS: atom_id res chain seq x y z
N LYS A 1 -27.15 -31.60 2.59
CA LYS A 1 -26.64 -30.83 1.42
C LYS A 1 -27.75 -30.42 0.44
N GLN A 2 -28.76 -31.24 0.13
CA GLN A 2 -29.82 -30.90 -0.85
C GLN A 2 -30.68 -29.67 -0.48
N VAL A 3 -31.04 -29.47 0.79
CA VAL A 3 -31.90 -28.35 1.23
C VAL A 3 -31.26 -26.97 0.97
N LEU A 4 -29.96 -26.82 1.21
CA LEU A 4 -29.26 -25.55 1.01
C LEU A 4 -29.17 -25.14 -0.48
N TYR A 5 -28.95 -26.12 -1.36
CA TYR A 5 -28.93 -25.89 -2.80
C TYR A 5 -30.32 -25.60 -3.37
N GLN A 6 -31.38 -26.19 -2.82
CA GLN A 6 -32.78 -25.88 -3.19
C GLN A 6 -33.15 -24.43 -2.85
N HIS A 7 -32.51 -23.82 -1.85
CA HIS A 7 -32.67 -22.41 -1.50
C HIS A 7 -31.60 -21.48 -2.11
N ASN A 8 -30.85 -21.93 -3.13
CA ASN A 8 -29.78 -21.17 -3.78
C ASN A 8 -28.65 -20.68 -2.84
N LEU A 9 -28.51 -21.28 -1.66
CA LEU A 9 -27.43 -20.96 -0.73
C LEU A 9 -26.20 -21.80 -1.10
N LYS A 10 -25.21 -21.12 -1.67
CA LYS A 10 -23.93 -21.71 -2.08
C LYS A 10 -22.88 -21.49 -1.00
N ASP A 11 -21.97 -22.44 -0.89
CA ASP A 11 -20.82 -22.29 -0.01
C ASP A 11 -19.85 -21.26 -0.60
N HIS A 12 -19.43 -20.31 0.23
CA HIS A 12 -18.53 -19.22 -0.14
C HIS A 12 -17.47 -19.04 0.94
N SER A 13 -16.20 -19.00 0.53
CA SER A 13 -15.11 -18.66 1.45
C SER A 13 -15.26 -17.22 1.96
N ALA A 14 -15.17 -17.05 3.28
CA ALA A 14 -15.19 -15.72 3.88
C ALA A 14 -14.01 -14.88 3.39
N ARG A 15 -14.28 -13.62 3.00
CA ARG A 15 -13.23 -12.68 2.60
C ARG A 15 -12.47 -12.19 3.82
N LYS A 16 -11.15 -12.31 3.81
CA LYS A 16 -10.28 -11.66 4.79
C LYS A 16 -10.35 -10.14 4.57
N LYS A 17 -10.81 -9.41 5.59
CA LYS A 17 -10.83 -7.94 5.61
C LYS A 17 -10.17 -7.46 6.89
N PRO A 18 -9.44 -6.33 6.88
CA PRO A 18 -8.93 -5.74 8.11
C PRO A 18 -10.10 -5.37 9.02
N LEU A 19 -9.96 -5.63 10.32
CA LEU A 19 -10.97 -5.26 11.30
C LEU A 19 -10.94 -3.74 11.49
N LEU A 20 -12.02 -3.07 11.10
CA LEU A 20 -12.16 -1.62 11.24
C LEU A 20 -12.92 -1.28 12.51
N GLN A 21 -12.35 -0.41 13.34
CA GLN A 21 -13.04 0.18 14.47
C GLN A 21 -14.13 1.15 13.98
N ASN A 22 -15.18 1.34 14.78
CA ASN A 22 -16.29 2.25 14.47
C ASN A 22 -15.83 3.69 14.16
N ARG A 23 -14.76 4.18 14.82
CA ARG A 23 -14.17 5.48 14.52
C ARG A 23 -13.64 5.57 13.08
N HIS A 24 -13.00 4.52 12.58
CA HIS A 24 -12.46 4.46 11.22
C HIS A 24 -13.60 4.36 10.20
N ASN A 25 -14.66 3.61 10.49
CA ASN A 25 -15.84 3.54 9.63
C ASN A 25 -16.51 4.91 9.46
N LYS A 26 -16.70 5.64 10.56
CA LYS A 26 -17.24 7.01 10.54
C LYS A 26 -16.34 7.97 9.75
N ALA A 27 -15.02 7.90 9.96
CA ALA A 27 -14.06 8.75 9.24
C ALA A 27 -14.06 8.47 7.73
N ARG A 28 -14.06 7.18 7.34
CA ARG A 28 -14.14 6.76 5.93
C ARG A 28 -15.43 7.23 5.27
N LEU A 29 -16.57 7.07 5.95
CA LEU A 29 -17.87 7.54 5.44
C LEU A 29 -17.87 9.05 5.22
N ARG A 30 -17.37 9.83 6.20
CA ARG A 30 -17.24 11.28 6.06
C ARG A 30 -16.37 11.67 4.85
N PHE A 31 -15.23 11.00 4.68
CA PHE A 31 -14.35 11.25 3.54
C PHE A 31 -15.06 10.97 2.20
N THR A 32 -15.72 9.81 2.07
CA THR A 32 -16.41 9.42 0.84
C THR A 32 -17.58 10.33 0.53
N THR A 33 -18.36 10.74 1.53
CA THR A 33 -19.47 11.68 1.32
C THR A 33 -18.96 13.07 0.91
N ALA A 34 -17.88 13.55 1.53
CA ALA A 34 -17.32 14.87 1.20
C ALA A 34 -16.62 14.94 -0.17
N HIS A 35 -16.14 13.80 -0.69
CA HIS A 35 -15.37 13.75 -1.94
C HIS A 35 -16.09 13.01 -3.08
N GLY A 36 -17.30 12.47 -2.85
CA GLY A 36 -18.03 11.66 -3.83
C GLY A 36 -18.35 12.42 -5.12
N ASP A 37 -18.68 13.71 -5.00
CA ASP A 37 -19.05 14.57 -6.14
C ASP A 37 -17.86 15.38 -6.70
N LYS A 38 -16.62 15.05 -6.30
CA LYS A 38 -15.42 15.72 -6.85
C LYS A 38 -15.23 15.32 -8.31
N ASP A 39 -14.89 16.31 -9.13
CA ASP A 39 -14.70 16.12 -10.56
C ASP A 39 -13.44 15.33 -10.89
N HIS A 40 -13.36 14.82 -12.11
CA HIS A 40 -12.17 14.09 -12.57
C HIS A 40 -10.91 14.96 -12.55
N THR A 41 -11.03 16.27 -12.76
CA THR A 41 -9.88 17.20 -12.73
C THR A 41 -9.28 17.28 -11.34
N PHE A 42 -10.09 17.31 -10.28
CA PHE A 42 -9.62 17.22 -8.91
C PHE A 42 -8.78 15.96 -8.72
N TRP A 43 -9.34 14.78 -9.03
CA TRP A 43 -8.65 13.49 -8.83
C TRP A 43 -7.36 13.35 -9.67
N ARG A 44 -7.32 13.94 -10.87
CA ARG A 44 -6.12 13.97 -11.70
C ARG A 44 -5.00 14.83 -11.12
N ASN A 45 -5.34 15.81 -10.28
CA ASN A 45 -4.40 16.71 -9.62
C ASN A 45 -4.08 16.30 -8.17
N VAL A 46 -4.50 15.11 -7.73
CA VAL A 46 -4.05 14.53 -6.46
C VAL A 46 -2.73 13.79 -6.69
N LEU A 47 -1.71 14.16 -5.92
CA LEU A 47 -0.46 13.41 -5.82
C LEU A 47 -0.58 12.44 -4.65
N TRP A 48 -0.70 11.15 -4.96
CA TRP A 48 -0.75 10.05 -4.01
C TRP A 48 0.67 9.66 -3.63
N SER A 49 0.90 9.34 -2.36
CA SER A 49 2.18 8.84 -1.87
C SER A 49 1.98 7.74 -0.85
N ASP A 50 2.94 6.82 -0.79
CA ASP A 50 2.95 5.73 0.18
C ASP A 50 4.36 5.16 0.35
N GLU A 51 4.56 4.41 1.43
CA GLU A 51 5.73 3.58 1.63
C GLU A 51 5.39 2.10 1.41
N THR A 52 6.26 1.40 0.70
CA THR A 52 6.13 -0.04 0.52
C THR A 52 7.41 -0.77 0.89
N LYS A 53 7.25 -1.99 1.40
CA LYS A 53 8.35 -2.91 1.71
C LYS A 53 8.27 -4.09 0.75
N ILE A 54 9.29 -4.24 -0.08
CA ILE A 54 9.43 -5.36 -0.99
C ILE A 54 10.42 -6.34 -0.36
N GLU A 55 9.97 -7.56 -0.10
CA GLU A 55 10.79 -8.63 0.46
C GLU A 55 11.43 -9.43 -0.68
N LEU A 56 12.74 -9.68 -0.61
CA LEU A 56 13.47 -10.45 -1.63
C LEU A 56 13.03 -11.92 -1.63
N PHE A 57 12.69 -12.44 -0.46
CA PHE A 57 12.16 -13.78 -0.26
C PHE A 57 10.78 -13.67 0.41
N GLY A 58 9.77 -13.35 -0.40
CA GLY A 58 8.39 -13.18 0.08
C GLY A 58 7.74 -14.50 0.50
N HIS A 59 6.99 -14.47 1.59
CA HIS A 59 6.24 -15.63 2.10
C HIS A 59 4.94 -15.96 1.33
N ASN A 60 4.63 -15.23 0.26
CA ASN A 60 3.30 -15.24 -0.38
C ASN A 60 3.23 -15.98 -1.72
N ASP A 61 4.33 -16.59 -2.17
CA ASP A 61 4.27 -17.44 -3.35
C ASP A 61 3.73 -18.82 -2.97
N HIS A 62 2.50 -19.09 -3.38
CA HIS A 62 1.93 -20.43 -3.34
C HIS A 62 2.52 -21.26 -4.49
N TYR A 63 3.56 -22.05 -4.19
CA TYR A 63 4.07 -23.03 -5.15
C TYR A 63 3.24 -24.31 -5.07
N TYR A 64 2.58 -24.65 -6.17
CA TYR A 64 1.96 -25.96 -6.35
C TYR A 64 3.03 -26.95 -6.84
N LEU A 65 3.30 -27.98 -6.05
CA LEU A 65 4.28 -29.02 -6.35
C LEU A 65 3.58 -30.37 -6.49
N TRP A 66 3.81 -31.07 -7.61
CA TRP A 66 3.37 -32.45 -7.80
C TRP A 66 4.43 -33.40 -7.21
N ARG A 67 4.06 -34.20 -6.18
CA ARG A 67 4.97 -35.16 -5.55
C ARG A 67 4.29 -36.47 -5.18
N LYS A 68 5.06 -37.56 -5.13
CA LYS A 68 4.58 -38.88 -4.66
C LYS A 68 4.41 -38.89 -3.13
N LYS A 69 3.51 -39.73 -2.64
CA LYS A 69 3.26 -39.93 -1.19
C LYS A 69 4.57 -40.36 -0.50
N GLY A 70 4.94 -39.68 0.58
CA GLY A 70 6.17 -39.94 1.34
C GLY A 70 7.40 -39.11 0.93
N GLU A 71 7.36 -38.36 -0.17
CA GLU A 71 8.50 -37.54 -0.62
C GLU A 71 8.49 -36.10 -0.08
N VAL A 72 7.88 -35.89 1.08
CA VAL A 72 7.56 -34.55 1.61
C VAL A 72 8.80 -33.70 1.88
N CYS A 73 9.85 -34.33 2.39
CA CYS A 73 11.09 -33.65 2.82
C CYS A 73 12.23 -33.75 1.80
N LYS A 74 11.98 -34.23 0.56
CA LYS A 74 13.01 -34.22 -0.48
C LYS A 74 13.28 -32.78 -0.89
N LEU A 75 14.56 -32.39 -1.02
CA LEU A 75 14.95 -31.02 -1.34
C LEU A 75 14.26 -30.46 -2.60
N LYS A 76 14.08 -31.30 -3.63
CA LYS A 76 13.33 -30.99 -4.87
C LYS A 76 11.83 -30.70 -4.68
N ASN A 77 11.27 -31.07 -3.52
CA ASN A 77 9.86 -30.95 -3.15
C ASN A 77 9.65 -30.00 -1.95
N THR A 78 10.69 -29.25 -1.58
CA THR A 78 10.67 -28.27 -0.48
C THR A 78 11.14 -26.91 -1.00
N ILE A 79 10.49 -25.84 -0.58
CA ILE A 79 10.98 -24.48 -0.84
C ILE A 79 11.97 -24.14 0.27
N PRO A 80 13.21 -23.72 -0.07
CA PRO A 80 14.15 -23.25 0.94
C PRO A 80 13.56 -22.06 1.69
N THR A 81 13.46 -22.16 3.02
CA THR A 81 13.08 -21.04 3.88
C THR A 81 14.34 -20.42 4.46
N VAL A 82 14.60 -19.15 4.18
CA VAL A 82 15.75 -18.43 4.75
C VAL A 82 15.44 -18.16 6.23
N ARG A 83 16.28 -18.71 7.13
CA ARG A 83 16.06 -18.66 8.59
C ARG A 83 16.22 -17.25 9.18
N HIS A 84 16.94 -16.39 8.48
CA HIS A 84 16.99 -14.95 8.73
C HIS A 84 16.09 -14.28 7.71
N ARG A 85 15.15 -13.44 8.19
CA ARG A 85 14.33 -12.55 7.36
C ARG A 85 15.17 -12.09 6.17
N GLY A 86 14.78 -12.48 4.97
CA GLY A 86 15.48 -12.07 3.76
C GLY A 86 15.65 -10.55 3.71
N ASP A 87 16.64 -10.10 2.95
CA ASP A 87 16.79 -8.68 2.69
C ASP A 87 15.49 -8.11 2.11
N SER A 88 15.18 -6.89 2.51
CA SER A 88 14.01 -6.18 2.06
C SER A 88 14.37 -4.76 1.72
N ILE A 89 13.72 -4.23 0.69
CA ILE A 89 13.91 -2.86 0.26
C ILE A 89 12.65 -2.11 0.65
N MET A 90 12.84 -1.04 1.42
CA MET A 90 11.78 -0.09 1.73
C MET A 90 11.86 1.07 0.75
N LEU A 91 10.74 1.41 0.13
CA LEU A 91 10.64 2.44 -0.91
C LEU A 91 9.56 3.43 -0.50
N TRP A 92 9.85 4.71 -0.67
CA TRP A 92 8.83 5.76 -0.74
C TRP A 92 8.54 6.05 -2.22
N GLY A 93 7.27 6.16 -2.58
CA GLY A 93 6.88 6.48 -3.94
C GLY A 93 5.72 7.47 -3.98
N CYS A 94 5.61 8.21 -5.08
CA CYS A 94 4.43 9.01 -5.35
C CYS A 94 3.98 8.90 -6.81
N PHE A 95 2.70 9.10 -7.07
CA PHE A 95 2.13 9.09 -8.41
C PHE A 95 0.86 9.94 -8.48
N ALA A 96 0.47 10.33 -9.70
CA ALA A 96 -0.81 10.97 -9.98
C ALA A 96 -1.45 10.28 -11.19
N ALA A 97 -2.65 10.70 -11.60
CA ALA A 97 -3.31 10.13 -12.77
C ALA A 97 -2.48 10.22 -14.07
N GLY A 98 -1.57 11.21 -14.15
CA GLY A 98 -0.67 11.39 -15.29
C GLY A 98 0.56 10.48 -15.31
N GLY A 99 0.79 9.68 -14.27
CA GLY A 99 1.92 8.74 -14.20
C GLY A 99 2.70 8.79 -12.88
N THR A 100 3.92 8.26 -12.92
CA THR A 100 4.76 8.07 -11.74
C THR A 100 5.64 9.29 -11.43
N GLY A 101 5.62 9.68 -10.15
CA GLY A 101 6.51 10.67 -9.58
C GLY A 101 7.88 10.07 -9.26
N ALA A 102 8.48 10.53 -8.16
CA ALA A 102 9.72 9.98 -7.65
C ALA A 102 9.50 8.64 -6.93
N LEU A 103 10.53 7.79 -7.00
CA LEU A 103 10.67 6.56 -6.22
C LEU A 103 12.01 6.64 -5.49
N HIS A 104 11.99 6.56 -4.17
CA HIS A 104 13.15 6.77 -3.32
C HIS A 104 13.38 5.58 -2.40
N LYS A 105 14.59 5.04 -2.41
CA LYS A 105 14.99 3.95 -1.51
C LYS A 105 15.26 4.50 -0.11
N ILE A 106 14.53 3.98 0.87
CA ILE A 106 14.72 4.30 2.28
C ILE A 106 15.76 3.33 2.85
N HIS A 107 16.78 3.88 3.50
CA HIS A 107 17.79 3.09 4.20
C HIS A 107 17.38 2.89 5.66
N GLY A 108 17.19 1.64 6.07
CA GLY A 108 16.78 1.29 7.42
C GLY A 108 15.34 1.67 7.76
N ILE A 109 15.09 2.00 9.04
CA ILE A 109 13.78 2.40 9.53
C ILE A 109 13.51 3.87 9.17
N MET A 110 12.38 4.15 8.53
CA MET A 110 11.98 5.52 8.22
C MET A 110 11.69 6.30 9.51
N ARG A 111 12.47 7.36 9.75
CA ARG A 111 12.22 8.36 10.79
C ARG A 111 11.57 9.60 10.18
N GLU A 112 11.00 10.44 11.04
CA GLU A 112 10.37 11.71 10.67
C GLU A 112 11.30 12.61 9.83
N GLU A 113 12.56 12.76 10.27
CA GLU A 113 13.56 13.58 9.58
C GLU A 113 13.85 13.07 8.16
N ASN A 114 13.90 11.74 7.99
CA ASN A 114 14.08 11.11 6.68
C ASN A 114 12.89 11.42 5.77
N TYR A 115 11.66 11.34 6.31
CA TYR A 115 10.46 11.66 5.56
C TYR A 115 10.44 13.13 5.11
N VAL A 116 10.78 14.05 6.00
CA VAL A 116 10.91 15.49 5.68
C VAL A 116 11.95 15.71 4.57
N ALA A 117 13.11 15.05 4.65
CA ALA A 117 14.15 15.16 3.63
C ALA A 117 13.66 14.64 2.26
N ILE A 118 12.97 13.50 2.24
CA ILE A 118 12.37 12.92 1.04
C ILE A 118 11.36 13.90 0.42
N LEU A 119 10.45 14.47 1.22
CA LEU A 119 9.48 15.44 0.71
C LEU A 119 10.16 16.69 0.15
N LYS A 120 11.15 17.26 0.86
CA LYS A 120 11.89 18.44 0.37
C LYS A 120 12.53 18.19 -0.99
N GLN A 121 13.11 17.00 -1.19
CA GLN A 121 13.82 16.65 -2.42
C GLN A 121 12.88 16.29 -3.57
N HIS A 122 11.84 15.51 -3.29
CA HIS A 122 11.08 14.81 -4.33
C HIS A 122 9.68 15.36 -4.58
N LEU A 123 9.06 16.04 -3.62
CA LEU A 123 7.66 16.48 -3.73
C LEU A 123 7.47 17.49 -4.87
N LYS A 124 8.15 18.64 -4.79
CA LYS A 124 8.04 19.70 -5.82
C LYS A 124 8.53 19.25 -7.19
N THR A 125 9.57 18.42 -7.22
CA THR A 125 10.11 17.83 -8.44
C THR A 125 9.09 16.92 -9.12
N SER A 126 8.38 16.09 -8.35
CA SER A 126 7.34 15.19 -8.87
C SER A 126 6.12 15.97 -9.38
N VAL A 127 5.67 16.99 -8.65
CA VAL A 127 4.57 17.87 -9.07
C VAL A 127 4.87 18.54 -10.41
N ARG A 128 6.10 19.06 -10.59
CA ARG A 128 6.55 19.68 -11.84
C ARG A 128 6.65 18.66 -12.97
N LYS A 129 7.27 17.51 -12.72
CA LYS A 129 7.40 16.41 -13.71
C LYS A 129 6.04 15.95 -14.22
N LEU A 130 5.07 15.79 -13.31
CA LEU A 130 3.72 15.34 -13.61
C LEU A 130 2.80 16.45 -14.13
N LYS A 131 3.30 17.69 -14.22
CA LYS A 131 2.57 18.88 -14.71
C LYS A 131 1.22 19.06 -14.00
N LEU A 132 1.19 18.84 -12.69
CA LEU A 132 -0.05 19.03 -11.92
C LEU A 132 -0.45 20.52 -11.93
N GLY A 133 -1.75 20.77 -11.94
CA GLY A 133 -2.31 22.12 -11.96
C GLY A 133 -1.98 22.92 -10.70
N ARG A 134 -2.28 24.23 -10.72
CA ARG A 134 -2.01 25.12 -9.58
C ARG A 134 -2.71 24.71 -8.28
N LYS A 135 -3.85 24.04 -8.38
CA LYS A 135 -4.66 23.54 -7.25
C LYS A 135 -4.46 22.03 -7.04
N TRP A 136 -3.20 21.59 -6.98
CA TRP A 136 -2.87 20.19 -6.69
C TRP A 136 -3.02 19.91 -5.19
N VAL A 137 -3.31 18.66 -4.86
CA VAL A 137 -3.48 18.19 -3.48
C VAL A 137 -2.44 17.11 -3.22
N PHE A 138 -1.77 17.18 -2.07
CA PHE A 138 -0.89 16.12 -1.62
C PHE A 138 -1.66 15.15 -0.71
N GLN A 139 -1.59 13.86 -1.00
CA GLN A 139 -2.13 12.81 -0.15
C GLN A 139 -1.02 11.96 0.44
N MET A 140 -1.08 11.79 1.76
CA MET A 140 -0.27 10.85 2.54
C MET A 140 -1.18 10.18 3.59
N ASP A 141 -0.71 9.10 4.21
CA ASP A 141 -1.46 8.41 5.26
C ASP A 141 -1.43 9.17 6.61
N ASN A 142 -2.05 8.60 7.63
CA ASN A 142 -2.12 9.19 8.97
C ASN A 142 -1.08 8.62 9.94
N ASP A 143 0.07 8.12 9.46
CA ASP A 143 1.15 7.70 10.34
C ASP A 143 1.57 8.88 11.25
N PRO A 144 1.75 8.68 12.57
CA PRO A 144 2.16 9.74 13.49
C PRO A 144 3.34 10.59 12.98
N LYS A 145 4.30 9.97 12.26
CA LYS A 145 5.46 10.67 11.69
C LYS A 145 5.08 11.70 10.62
N HIS A 146 3.94 11.52 9.94
CA HIS A 146 3.41 12.44 8.93
C HIS A 146 2.65 13.63 9.53
N THR A 147 2.16 13.48 10.76
CA THR A 147 1.43 14.54 11.49
C THR A 147 2.30 15.43 12.35
N SER A 148 3.62 15.29 12.26
CA SER A 148 4.54 16.11 13.03
C SER A 148 4.44 17.59 12.66
N LYS A 149 4.73 18.49 13.61
CA LYS A 149 4.74 19.94 13.39
C LYS A 149 5.67 20.37 12.26
N VAL A 150 6.68 19.56 11.93
CA VAL A 150 7.67 19.85 10.89
C VAL A 150 7.10 19.56 9.51
N VAL A 151 6.42 18.43 9.34
CA VAL A 151 5.76 18.06 8.07
C VAL A 151 4.61 19.01 7.76
N ALA A 152 3.82 19.40 8.78
CA ALA A 152 2.70 20.33 8.64
C ALA A 152 3.11 21.74 8.16
N LYS A 153 4.37 22.16 8.36
CA LYS A 153 4.89 23.45 7.86
C LYS A 153 5.37 23.42 6.41
N MET A 154 5.48 22.23 5.80
CA MET A 154 6.04 22.06 4.45
C MET A 154 4.98 21.89 3.35
N ALA A 155 3.75 21.52 3.72
CA ALA A 155 2.59 21.44 2.84
C ALA A 155 1.98 22.83 2.62
#